data_AF-A0AAE1VRE1-F1
#
_entry.id   AF-A0AAE1VRE1-F1
#
_cell.length_a   1.000
_cell.length_b   1.000
_cell.length_c   1.000
_cell.angle_alpha   90.00
_cell.angle_beta   90.00
_cell.angle_gamma   90.00
#
_symmetry.space_group_name_H-M   'P 1'
#
loop_
_entity.id
_entity.type
_entity.pdbx_description
1 polymer ?
#
loop_
_entity_poly.entity_id
_entity_poly.type
_entity_poly.pdbx_seq_one_letter_code
_entity_poly.pdbx_strand_id
1 'polypeptide(L)'
;MGDKKKAGALFVRLVSAAGTGFFYVKKKTKKLQTSQTKLEFRKFDPRVNRHVLFKEEKMKKLAKIKLLKALQRDVFESLSSNYD
;
A
#
# COMPACT_ATOMS: atom_id res chain seq x y z
N MET A 1 -32.93 3.99 -9.18
CA MET A 1 -32.30 4.00 -7.84
C MET A 1 -30.79 3.99 -8.05
N GLY A 2 -30.10 5.11 -7.85
CA GLY A 2 -28.68 5.25 -8.22
C GLY A 2 -27.75 4.53 -7.26
N ASP A 3 -26.86 3.68 -7.79
CA ASP A 3 -25.83 2.99 -7.01
C ASP A 3 -24.89 3.99 -6.34
N LYS A 4 -25.04 4.16 -5.02
CA LYS A 4 -24.08 4.94 -4.21
C LYS A 4 -22.77 4.15 -4.13
N LYS A 5 -21.82 4.51 -5.00
CA LYS A 5 -20.45 3.98 -4.98
C LYS A 5 -19.81 4.25 -3.60
N LYS A 6 -19.64 3.21 -2.79
CA LYS A 6 -18.96 3.31 -1.48
C LYS A 6 -17.52 3.75 -1.73
N ALA A 7 -17.13 4.89 -1.16
CA ALA A 7 -15.76 5.37 -1.24
C ALA A 7 -14.82 4.32 -0.63
N GLY A 8 -13.84 3.87 -1.42
CA GLY A 8 -12.89 2.86 -0.99
C GLY A 8 -12.09 3.31 0.24
N ALA A 9 -11.77 2.37 1.13
CA ALA A 9 -10.91 2.65 2.27
C ALA A 9 -9.52 3.12 1.79
N LEU A 10 -9.09 4.31 2.22
CA LEU A 10 -7.74 4.80 1.95
C LEU A 10 -6.78 4.28 3.02
N PHE A 11 -5.73 3.62 2.57
CA PHE A 11 -4.63 3.15 3.42
C PHE A 11 -3.39 4.01 3.16
N VAL A 12 -2.66 4.28 4.23
CA VAL A 12 -1.39 5.01 4.22
C VAL A 12 -0.30 4.16 4.86
N ARG A 13 0.94 4.45 4.49
CA ARG A 13 2.10 3.79 5.08
C ARG A 13 2.75 4.77 6.04
N LEU A 14 3.08 4.29 7.23
CA LEU A 14 3.91 4.99 8.19
C LEU A 14 5.31 4.39 8.06
N VAL A 15 6.26 5.16 7.54
CA VAL A 15 7.63 4.70 7.26
C VAL A 15 8.54 5.13 8.40
N SER A 16 9.39 4.21 8.87
CA SER A 16 10.37 4.49 9.92
C SER A 16 11.39 5.53 9.46
N ALA A 17 11.54 6.62 10.21
CA ALA A 17 12.54 7.65 9.94
C ALA A 17 13.97 7.18 10.19
N ALA A 18 14.17 6.00 10.80
CA ALA A 18 15.48 5.40 11.02
C ALA A 18 16.07 4.74 9.75
N GLY A 19 15.37 4.78 8.61
CA GLY A 19 15.89 4.31 7.33
C GLY A 19 15.93 2.78 7.18
N THR A 20 15.30 2.03 8.08
CA THR A 20 15.32 0.56 8.08
C THR A 20 14.43 -0.10 7.01
N GLY A 21 13.59 0.69 6.35
CA GLY A 21 12.57 0.21 5.41
C GLY A 21 11.38 -0.47 6.09
N PHE A 22 11.31 -0.53 7.42
CA PHE A 22 10.11 -0.99 8.12
C PHE A 22 8.98 0.03 8.05
N PHE A 23 7.75 -0.45 7.87
CA PHE A 23 6.58 0.40 7.78
C PHE A 23 5.34 -0.27 8.36
N TYR A 24 4.45 0.54 8.92
CA TYR A 24 3.11 0.11 9.28
C TYR A 24 2.11 0.53 8.20
N VAL A 25 1.07 -0.28 8.01
CA VAL A 25 -0.09 0.10 7.20
C VAL A 25 -1.23 0.52 8.12
N LYS A 26 -1.80 1.69 7.87
CA LYS A 26 -2.96 2.19 8.62
C LYS A 26 -4.05 2.67 7.67
N LYS A 27 -5.30 2.41 8.06
CA LYS A 27 -6.47 2.96 7.38
C LYS A 27 -6.66 4.41 7.84
N LYS A 28 -6.73 5.35 6.91
CA LYS A 28 -7.15 6.73 7.22
C LYS A 28 -8.67 6.80 7.33
N THR A 29 -9.15 7.37 8.43
CA THR A 29 -10.58 7.68 8.60
C THR A 29 -10.94 8.93 7.78
N LYS A 30 -12.22 9.08 7.42
CA LYS A 30 -12.69 10.16 6.52
C LYS A 30 -12.28 11.56 6.99
N LYS A 31 -12.28 11.82 8.30
CA LYS A 31 -11.83 13.10 8.90
C LYS A 31 -10.35 13.38 8.62
N LEU A 32 -9.50 12.36 8.78
CA LEU A 32 -8.06 12.42 8.54
C LEU A 32 -7.67 12.43 7.05
N GLN A 33 -8.61 12.11 6.15
CA GLN A 33 -8.43 12.23 4.71
C GLN A 33 -8.60 13.67 4.24
N THR A 34 -9.54 14.42 4.83
CA THR A 34 -9.79 15.83 4.49
C THR A 34 -8.69 16.74 5.01
N SER A 35 -8.06 16.38 6.13
CA SER A 35 -6.90 17.10 6.66
C SER A 35 -5.65 16.80 5.82
N GLN A 36 -5.04 17.83 5.23
CA GLN A 36 -3.80 17.73 4.46
C GLN A 36 -2.55 17.47 5.35
N THR A 37 -2.71 17.52 6.67
CA THR A 37 -1.62 17.30 7.64
C THR A 37 -1.09 15.87 7.57
N LYS A 38 0.23 15.73 7.36
CA LYS A 38 0.92 14.44 7.41
C LYS A 38 0.98 13.94 8.85
N LEU A 39 0.72 12.66 9.03
CA LEU A 39 0.80 12.04 10.35
C LEU A 39 2.25 11.70 10.71
N GLU A 40 2.63 12.06 11.94
CA GLU A 40 3.91 11.68 12.53
C GLU A 40 3.66 11.03 13.90
N PHE A 41 4.25 9.86 14.13
CA PHE A 41 4.07 9.12 15.37
C PHE A 41 5.37 8.50 15.85
N ARG A 42 5.59 8.47 17.17
CA ARG A 42 6.67 7.68 17.74
C ARG A 42 6.19 6.24 17.94
N LYS A 43 6.81 5.27 17.27
CA LYS A 43 6.45 3.85 17.34
C LYS A 43 7.70 2.98 17.40
N PHE A 44 7.54 1.76 17.89
CA PHE A 44 8.59 0.78 17.91
C PHE A 44 8.96 0.35 16.48
N ASP A 45 10.24 0.36 16.15
CA ASP A 45 10.78 -0.27 14.96
C ASP A 45 11.54 -1.53 15.37
N PRO A 46 11.06 -2.74 15.01
CA PRO A 46 11.71 -4.00 15.40
C PRO A 46 13.09 -4.18 14.76
N ARG A 47 13.41 -3.45 13.67
CA ARG A 47 14.73 -3.56 13.02
C ARG A 47 15.82 -2.79 13.78
N VAL A 48 15.45 -1.71 14.46
CA VAL A 48 16.38 -0.94 15.31
C VAL A 48 16.25 -1.35 16.78
N ASN A 49 15.15 -2.02 17.13
CA ASN A 49 14.74 -2.36 18.49
C ASN A 49 14.51 -1.13 19.37
N ARG A 50 13.96 -0.03 18.81
CA ARG A 50 13.75 1.24 19.52
C ARG A 50 12.48 1.95 19.06
N HIS A 51 11.99 2.88 19.88
CA HIS A 51 10.90 3.79 19.51
C HIS A 51 11.42 4.98 18.71
N VAL A 52 11.13 4.98 17.41
CA VAL A 52 11.57 5.98 16.45
C VAL A 52 10.37 6.74 15.88
N LEU A 53 10.65 7.87 15.25
CA LEU A 53 9.63 8.64 14.54
C LEU A 53 9.23 7.91 13.25
N PHE A 54 7.94 7.80 13.00
CA PHE A 54 7.37 7.29 11.76
C PHE A 54 6.63 8.41 11.05
N LYS A 55 6.89 8.58 9.75
CA LYS A 55 6.29 9.60 8.91
C LYS A 55 5.32 8.98 7.91
N GLU A 56 4.23 9.69 7.64
CA GLU A 56 3.26 9.26 6.64
C GLU A 56 3.79 9.42 5.21
N GLU A 57 3.72 8.33 4.46
CA GLU A 57 3.92 8.29 3.02
C GLU A 57 2.70 7.72 2.28
N LYS A 58 2.51 8.22 1.05
CA LYS A 58 1.44 7.77 0.17
C LYS A 58 1.71 6.34 -0.28
N MET A 59 0.71 5.48 -0.13
CA MET A 59 0.79 4.12 -0.65
C MET A 59 0.76 4.16 -2.20
N LYS A 60 1.83 3.69 -2.85
CA LYS A 60 1.86 3.50 -4.31
C LYS A 60 0.90 2.37 -4.68
N LYS A 61 -0.10 2.65 -5.51
CA LYS A 61 -0.90 1.59 -6.15
C LYS A 61 0.01 0.89 -7.16
N LEU A 62 0.27 -0.39 -6.92
CA LEU A 62 1.26 -1.19 -7.64
C LEU A 62 0.82 -1.43 -9.09
N ALA A 63 1.29 -0.60 -10.01
CA ALA A 63 1.29 -0.91 -11.45
C ALA A 63 2.02 -2.25 -11.73
N LYS A 64 3.03 -2.58 -10.90
CA LYS A 64 3.82 -3.81 -10.97
C LYS A 64 2.99 -5.10 -10.80
N ILE A 65 1.91 -5.09 -9.99
CA ILE A 65 1.03 -6.26 -9.83
C ILE A 65 0.16 -6.47 -11.07
N LYS A 66 -0.32 -5.39 -11.70
CA LYS A 66 -1.05 -5.50 -12.97
C LYS A 66 -0.14 -6.05 -14.07
N LEU A 67 1.09 -5.55 -14.16
CA LEU A 67 2.09 -6.01 -15.13
C LEU A 67 2.47 -7.48 -14.93
N LEU A 68 2.74 -7.90 -13.69
CA LEU A 68 3.05 -9.30 -13.37
C LEU A 68 1.88 -10.24 -13.67
N LYS A 69 0.65 -9.81 -13.39
CA LYS A 69 -0.56 -10.59 -13.73
C LYS A 69 -0.83 -10.66 -15.23
N ALA A 70 -0.44 -9.64 -16.01
CA ALA A 70 -0.52 -9.69 -17.47
C ALA A 70 0.50 -10.69 -18.01
N LEU A 71 1.77 -10.57 -17.60
CA LEU A 71 2.84 -11.51 -17.96
C LEU A 71 2.51 -12.97 -17.62
N GLN A 72 1.93 -13.22 -16.44
CA GLN A 72 1.53 -14.58 -16.06
C GLN A 72 0.37 -15.14 -16.88
N ARG A 73 -0.52 -14.29 -17.42
CA ARG A 73 -1.57 -14.74 -18.34
C ARG A 73 -1.01 -15.09 -19.71
N ASP A 74 -0.15 -14.23 -20.25
CA ASP A 74 0.46 -14.45 -21.57
C ASP A 74 1.24 -15.77 -21.60
N VAL A 75 1.98 -16.05 -20.51
CA VAL A 75 2.68 -17.34 -20.34
C VAL A 75 1.69 -18.51 -20.25
N PHE A 76 0.57 -18.37 -19.55
CA PHE A 76 -0.43 -19.43 -19.41
C PHE A 76 -1.12 -19.77 -20.75
N GLU A 77 -1.50 -18.76 -21.53
CA GLU A 77 -2.14 -18.95 -22.85
C GLU A 77 -1.16 -19.55 -23.88
N SER A 78 0.12 -19.19 -23.81
CA SER A 78 1.16 -19.79 -24.68
C SER A 78 1.42 -21.28 -24.39
N LEU A 79 1.26 -21.70 -23.14
CA LEU A 79 1.47 -23.10 -22.75
C LEU A 79 0.26 -23.97 -23.11
N SER A 80 -0.97 -23.46 -23.09
CA SER A 80 -2.15 -24.24 -23.50
C SER A 80 -2.18 -24.49 -25.01
N SER A 81 -1.77 -23.51 -25.83
CA SER A 81 -1.76 -23.63 -27.30
C SER A 81 -0.78 -24.68 -27.84
N ASN A 82 0.19 -25.14 -27.04
CA ASN A 82 1.16 -26.15 -27.45
C ASN A 82 0.71 -27.59 -27.11
N TYR A 83 -0.45 -27.74 -26.47
CA TYR A 83 -1.02 -29.02 -26.05
C TYR A 83 -2.38 -29.34 -26.72
N ASP A 84 -2.81 -28.51 -27.68
CA ASP A 84 -3.89 -28.79 -28.64
C ASP A 84 -3.29 -29.26 -29.98
#